data_AF-G9HPD5-F1
#
_entry.id   AF-G9HPD5-F1
#
_cell.length_a   1.000
_cell.length_b   1.000
_cell.length_c   1.000
_cell.angle_alpha   90.00
_cell.angle_beta   90.00
_cell.angle_gamma   90.00
#
_symmetry.space_group_name_H-M   'P 1'
#
loop_
_entity.id
_entity.type
_entity.pdbx_description
1 polymer ?
#
loop_
_entity_poly.entity_id
_entity_poly.type
_entity_poly.pdbx_seq_one_letter_code
_entity_poly.pdbx_strand_id
1 'polypeptide(L)'
;LAWEDIDLKNGTMMIRRNLAKDRFTVPKTQAGTNRVIHLIKPAIDALRSQMTLTRLSKEHIIDVHLREYGRTEKQKCTFVFQPEVSARVKNYGDHFTVDSIRQMWDAAIKRAGLRHRKSYQSRHTYACWS
;
A
#
# COMPACT_ATOMS: atom_id res chain seq x y z
N LEU A 1 0.64 1.06 3.55
CA LEU A 1 2.00 0.51 3.53
C LEU A 1 2.97 1.68 3.69
N ALA A 2 3.82 1.63 4.70
CA ALA A 2 4.85 2.61 4.94
C ALA A 2 6.24 1.95 4.94
N TRP A 3 7.29 2.75 4.89
CA TRP A 3 8.66 2.23 4.88
C TRP A 3 9.03 1.46 6.14
N GLU A 4 8.39 1.77 7.28
CA GLU A 4 8.53 1.07 8.55
C GLU A 4 7.97 -0.37 8.52
N ASP A 5 7.17 -0.70 7.50
CA ASP A 5 6.58 -2.02 7.31
C ASP A 5 7.47 -2.93 6.44
N ILE A 6 8.58 -2.44 5.88
CA ILE A 6 9.37 -3.13 4.85
C ILE A 6 10.81 -3.34 5.32
N ASP A 7 11.28 -4.58 5.26
CA ASP A 7 12.67 -4.94 5.45
C ASP A 7 13.28 -5.36 4.09
N LEU A 8 13.91 -4.41 3.42
CA LEU A 8 14.56 -4.67 2.13
C LEU A 8 15.85 -5.50 2.24
N LYS A 9 16.43 -5.62 3.44
CA LYS A 9 17.63 -6.45 3.66
C LYS A 9 17.22 -7.92 3.68
N ASN A 10 16.17 -8.25 4.43
CA ASN A 10 15.62 -9.60 4.50
C ASN A 10 14.62 -9.89 3.36
N GLY A 11 14.26 -8.89 2.55
CA GLY A 11 13.32 -9.05 1.45
C GLY A 11 11.91 -9.39 1.93
N THR A 12 11.46 -8.77 3.02
CA THR A 12 10.16 -9.04 3.62
C THR A 12 9.36 -7.75 3.83
N MET A 13 8.04 -7.87 3.88
CA MET A 13 7.16 -6.82 4.36
C MET A 13 6.13 -7.37 5.35
N MET A 14 5.76 -6.55 6.32
CA MET A 14 4.78 -6.88 7.34
C MET A 14 3.47 -6.12 7.10
N ILE A 15 2.37 -6.86 7.00
CA ILE A 15 1.05 -6.25 6.83
C ILE A 15 0.47 -5.86 8.19
N ARG A 16 0.66 -4.60 8.59
CA ARG A 16 0.22 -4.07 9.89
C ARG A 16 -1.16 -3.41 9.87
N ARG A 17 -1.53 -2.81 8.75
CA ARG A 17 -2.71 -1.94 8.62
C ARG A 17 -3.29 -1.97 7.21
N ASN A 18 -4.57 -1.67 7.12
CA ASN A 18 -5.32 -1.53 5.88
C ASN A 18 -6.07 -0.19 5.87
N LEU A 19 -6.30 0.39 4.69
CA LEU A 19 -7.19 1.53 4.52
C LEU A 19 -8.56 1.02 4.06
N ALA A 20 -9.61 1.27 4.84
CA ALA A 20 -10.98 0.87 4.52
C ALA A 20 -11.96 1.97 4.91
N LYS A 21 -12.89 2.32 4.00
CA LYS A 21 -13.84 3.43 4.21
C LYS A 21 -13.13 4.72 4.68
N ASP A 22 -11.98 5.00 4.08
CA ASP A 22 -11.11 6.15 4.39
C ASP A 22 -10.59 6.21 5.83
N ARG A 23 -10.53 5.06 6.52
CA ARG A 23 -9.94 4.93 7.86
C ARG A 23 -8.90 3.84 7.86
N PHE A 24 -7.81 4.07 8.57
CA PHE A 24 -6.84 3.02 8.84
C PHE A 24 -7.40 2.06 9.87
N THR A 25 -7.36 0.77 9.57
CA THR A 25 -7.81 -0.30 10.45
C THR A 25 -6.75 -1.38 10.53
N VAL A 26 -6.73 -2.11 11.64
CA VAL A 26 -5.98 -3.38 11.68
C VAL A 26 -6.62 -4.42 10.74
N PRO A 27 -5.84 -5.42 10.26
CA PRO A 27 -6.39 -6.53 9.50
C PRO A 27 -7.52 -7.27 10.25
N LYS A 28 -8.55 -7.65 9.50
CA LYS A 28 -9.80 -8.23 10.05
C LYS A 28 -9.58 -9.50 10.87
N THR A 29 -8.64 -10.36 10.46
CA THR A 29 -8.34 -11.63 11.14
C THR A 29 -7.02 -11.56 11.89
N GLN A 30 -6.87 -12.31 12.98
CA GLN A 30 -5.58 -12.41 13.68
C GLN A 30 -4.48 -12.98 12.76
N ALA A 31 -4.81 -13.98 11.94
CA ALA A 31 -3.90 -14.51 10.93
C ALA A 31 -3.47 -13.49 9.85
N GLY A 32 -4.25 -12.41 9.68
CA GLY A 32 -3.90 -11.30 8.79
C GLY A 32 -3.08 -10.20 9.47
N THR A 33 -3.05 -10.16 10.81
CA THR A 33 -2.28 -9.16 11.57
C THR A 33 -0.81 -9.54 11.60
N ASN A 34 0.05 -8.58 11.25
CA ASN A 34 1.50 -8.74 11.25
C ASN A 34 1.97 -9.91 10.37
N ARG A 35 1.17 -10.28 9.36
CA ARG A 35 1.57 -11.29 8.38
C ARG A 35 2.80 -10.81 7.64
N VAL A 36 3.85 -11.62 7.65
CA VAL A 36 5.05 -11.39 6.87
C VAL A 36 4.85 -11.95 5.47
N ILE A 37 5.18 -11.15 4.45
CA ILE A 37 5.19 -11.52 3.04
C ILE A 37 6.63 -11.43 2.56
N HIS A 38 7.13 -12.51 1.95
CA HIS A 38 8.42 -12.50 1.27
C HIS A 38 8.28 -11.85 -0.10
N LEU A 39 9.17 -10.92 -0.39
CA LEU A 39 9.18 -10.13 -1.60
C LEU A 39 9.97 -10.85 -2.69
N ILE A 40 9.35 -11.02 -3.85
CA ILE A 40 10.06 -11.46 -5.04
C ILE A 40 11.02 -10.39 -5.52
N LYS A 41 12.07 -10.80 -6.24
CA LYS A 41 13.11 -9.89 -6.74
C LYS A 41 12.57 -8.66 -7.49
N PRO A 42 11.59 -8.77 -8.42
CA PRO A 42 11.01 -7.59 -9.07
C PRO A 42 10.34 -6.60 -8.10
N ALA A 43 9.73 -7.09 -7.01
CA ALA A 43 9.10 -6.23 -6.01
C ALA A 43 10.17 -5.50 -5.17
N ILE A 44 11.27 -6.17 -4.83
CA ILE A 44 12.41 -5.53 -4.14
C ILE A 44 12.99 -4.42 -5.00
N ASP A 45 13.21 -4.67 -6.29
CA ASP A 45 13.80 -3.70 -7.20
C ASP A 45 12.86 -2.49 -7.39
N ALA A 46 11.55 -2.73 -7.58
CA ALA A 46 10.55 -1.66 -7.62
C ALA A 46 10.51 -0.82 -6.34
N LEU A 47 10.61 -1.46 -5.17
CA LEU A 47 10.67 -0.76 -3.88
C LEU A 47 11.96 0.05 -3.73
N ARG A 48 13.11 -0.44 -4.20
CA ARG A 48 14.36 0.33 -4.19
C ARG A 48 14.25 1.58 -5.06
N SER A 49 13.67 1.48 -6.25
CA SER A 49 13.40 2.64 -7.10
C SER A 49 12.41 3.61 -6.46
N GLN A 50 11.39 3.11 -5.77
CA GLN A 50 10.43 3.96 -5.05
C GLN A 50 11.07 4.65 -3.84
N MET A 51 12.03 3.99 -3.17
CA MET A 51 12.71 4.49 -1.98
C MET A 51 13.45 5.80 -2.24
N THR A 52 14.06 5.95 -3.43
CA THR A 52 14.76 7.18 -3.80
C THR A 52 13.84 8.40 -3.90
N LEU A 53 12.53 8.17 -4.09
CA LEU A 53 11.54 9.22 -4.24
C LEU A 53 10.81 9.54 -2.93
N THR A 54 10.47 8.54 -2.11
CA THR A 54 9.52 8.71 -1.01
C THR A 54 10.07 8.43 0.38
N ARG A 55 11.31 7.92 0.51
CA ARG A 55 11.84 7.48 1.81
C ARG A 55 12.13 8.61 2.79
N LEU A 56 12.57 9.75 2.26
CA LEU A 56 12.94 10.94 3.03
C LEU A 56 11.81 11.98 3.11
N SER A 57 10.62 11.63 2.62
CA SER A 57 9.45 12.49 2.72
C SER A 57 8.96 12.63 4.15
N LYS A 58 8.00 13.53 4.34
CA LYS A 58 7.36 13.79 5.62
C LYS A 58 6.77 12.52 6.24
N GLU A 59 7.01 12.38 7.55
CA GLU A 59 6.33 11.38 8.38
C GLU A 59 4.92 11.87 8.74
N HIS A 60 3.93 10.99 8.62
CA HIS A 60 2.54 11.27 8.98
C HIS A 60 2.14 10.47 10.21
N ILE A 61 1.42 11.10 11.13
CA ILE A 61 0.79 10.43 12.26
C ILE A 61 -0.65 10.10 11.86
N ILE A 62 -1.00 8.83 11.87
CA ILE A 62 -2.34 8.34 11.54
C ILE A 62 -3.00 7.65 12.73
N ASP A 63 -4.32 7.72 12.79
CA ASP A 63 -5.13 6.97 13.75
C ASP A 63 -5.55 5.62 13.15
N VAL A 64 -4.98 4.53 13.68
CA VAL A 64 -5.32 3.16 13.29
C VAL A 64 -6.38 2.63 14.23
N HIS A 65 -7.56 2.33 13.69
CA HIS A 65 -8.67 1.76 14.45
C HIS A 65 -8.39 0.29 14.74
N LEU A 66 -8.42 -0.04 16.04
CA LEU A 66 -8.25 -1.41 16.53
C LEU A 66 -9.56 -2.19 16.42
N ARG A 67 -9.52 -3.48 16.78
CA ARG A 67 -10.71 -4.35 16.76
C ARG A 67 -11.74 -3.95 17.79
N GLU A 68 -11.27 -3.49 18.94
CA GLU A 68 -12.11 -3.00 20.04
C GLU A 68 -12.76 -1.69 19.62
N TYR A 69 -14.09 -1.62 19.78
CA TYR A 69 -14.88 -0.48 19.36
C TYR A 69 -14.38 0.81 20.04
N GLY A 70 -14.16 1.85 19.23
CA GLY A 70 -13.70 3.15 19.69
C GLY A 70 -12.21 3.24 20.05
N ARG A 71 -11.45 2.13 20.04
CA ARG A 71 -10.00 2.19 20.30
C ARG A 71 -9.22 2.50 19.04
N THR A 72 -8.36 3.50 19.15
CA THR A 72 -7.40 3.88 18.11
C THR A 72 -5.97 3.85 18.67
N GLU A 73 -5.02 3.60 17.78
CA GLU A 73 -3.60 3.68 18.05
C GLU A 73 -2.95 4.65 17.08
N LYS A 74 -2.15 5.58 17.60
CA LYS A 74 -1.38 6.50 16.75
C LYS A 74 -0.17 5.79 16.19
N GLN A 75 -0.05 5.77 14.87
CA GLN A 75 1.11 5.21 14.19
C GLN A 75 1.79 6.25 13.32
N LYS A 76 3.11 6.28 13.40
CA LYS A 76 3.97 7.06 12.52
C LYS A 76 4.20 6.29 11.22
N CYS A 77 3.97 6.96 10.09
CA CYS A 77 4.01 6.36 8.77
C CYS A 77 4.74 7.26 7.79
N THR A 78 5.82 6.75 7.22
CA THR A 78 6.40 7.33 5.99
C THR A 78 5.86 6.53 4.80
N PHE A 79 4.78 7.00 4.18
CA PHE A 79 4.08 6.22 3.15
C PHE A 79 4.96 5.89 1.94
N VAL A 80 4.89 4.64 1.47
CA VAL A 80 5.65 4.20 0.29
C VAL A 80 5.11 4.85 -0.98
N PHE A 81 3.78 4.90 -1.09
CA PHE A 81 3.05 5.47 -2.22
C PHE A 81 2.43 6.79 -1.81
N GLN A 82 3.05 7.89 -2.24
CA GLN A 82 2.66 9.26 -1.91
C GLN A 82 2.04 9.92 -3.14
N PRO A 83 0.80 10.44 -3.05
CA PRO A 83 0.16 11.12 -4.17
C PRO A 83 1.00 12.26 -4.71
N GLU A 84 1.63 13.04 -3.81
CA GLU A 84 2.51 14.18 -4.12
C GLU A 84 3.50 13.92 -5.25
N VAL A 85 4.16 12.76 -5.24
CA VAL A 85 5.19 12.40 -6.21
C VAL A 85 4.61 12.15 -7.62
N SER A 86 3.34 11.80 -7.71
CA SER A 86 2.67 11.41 -8.96
C SER A 86 1.55 12.34 -9.41
N ALA A 87 1.14 13.27 -8.55
CA ALA A 87 0.00 14.14 -8.79
C ALA A 87 0.33 15.21 -9.82
N ARG A 88 -0.57 15.39 -10.79
CA ARG A 88 -0.47 16.47 -11.80
C ARG A 88 -1.06 17.80 -11.33
N VAL A 89 -1.84 17.76 -10.25
CA VAL A 89 -2.54 18.90 -9.66
C VAL A 89 -2.32 18.88 -8.15
N LYS A 90 -2.21 20.07 -7.54
CA LYS A 90 -1.92 20.25 -6.10
C LYS A 90 -3.09 19.90 -5.16
N ASN A 91 -4.02 19.06 -5.59
CA ASN A 91 -5.17 18.62 -4.79
C ASN A 91 -5.02 17.13 -4.48
N TYR A 92 -4.18 16.81 -3.50
CA TYR A 92 -3.92 15.44 -3.06
C TYR A 92 -3.84 15.35 -1.54
N GLY A 93 -4.22 14.19 -1.00
CA GLY A 93 -4.05 13.86 0.41
C GLY A 93 -2.67 13.29 0.71
N ASP A 94 -2.41 13.03 1.99
CA ASP A 94 -1.14 12.50 2.51
C ASP A 94 -0.80 11.09 2.01
N HIS A 95 -1.81 10.33 1.58
CA HIS A 95 -1.65 8.96 1.10
C HIS A 95 -2.64 8.66 -0.03
N PHE A 96 -2.38 7.56 -0.74
CA PHE A 96 -3.33 7.03 -1.71
C PHE A 96 -4.66 6.70 -1.04
N THR A 97 -5.76 7.02 -1.71
CA THR A 97 -7.11 6.61 -1.28
C THR A 97 -7.36 5.17 -1.66
N VAL A 98 -8.47 4.60 -1.17
CA VAL A 98 -8.90 3.23 -1.55
C VAL A 98 -9.10 3.06 -3.06
N ASP A 99 -9.36 4.15 -3.78
CA ASP A 99 -9.61 4.13 -5.22
C ASP A 99 -8.38 4.45 -6.09
N SER A 100 -7.32 5.03 -5.53
CA SER A 100 -6.15 5.49 -6.31
C SER A 100 -5.57 4.37 -7.18
N ILE A 101 -5.35 3.18 -6.61
CA ILE A 101 -4.80 2.03 -7.35
C ILE A 101 -5.76 1.53 -8.42
N ARG A 102 -7.07 1.51 -8.14
CA ARG A 102 -8.09 1.08 -9.11
C ARG A 102 -8.10 2.02 -10.32
N GLN A 103 -8.12 3.33 -10.09
CA GLN A 103 -8.12 4.33 -11.16
C GLN A 103 -6.84 4.28 -12.00
N MET A 104 -5.67 4.15 -11.36
CA MET A 104 -4.40 4.00 -12.06
C MET A 104 -4.36 2.73 -12.91
N TRP A 105 -4.86 1.62 -12.38
CA TRP A 105 -4.96 0.35 -13.11
C TRP A 105 -5.89 0.43 -14.31
N ASP A 106 -7.09 0.99 -14.14
CA ASP A 106 -8.07 1.14 -15.22
C ASP A 106 -7.50 2.00 -16.36
N ALA A 107 -6.80 3.09 -16.02
CA ALA A 107 -6.10 3.92 -16.99
C ALA A 107 -4.96 3.16 -17.70
N ALA A 108 -4.15 2.41 -16.97
CA ALA A 108 -3.06 1.62 -17.54
C ALA A 108 -3.58 0.55 -18.53
N ILE A 109 -4.61 -0.21 -18.15
CA ILE A 109 -5.25 -1.22 -18.98
C ILE A 109 -5.85 -0.61 -20.25
N LYS A 110 -6.55 0.52 -20.12
CA LYS A 110 -7.13 1.24 -21.27
C LYS A 110 -6.04 1.69 -22.26
N ARG A 111 -4.95 2.29 -21.76
CA ARG A 111 -3.83 2.73 -22.63
C ARG A 111 -3.09 1.58 -23.29
N ALA A 112 -3.05 0.41 -22.65
CA ALA A 112 -2.45 -0.80 -23.20
C ALA A 112 -3.36 -1.50 -24.25
N GLY A 113 -4.57 -1.00 -24.50
CA GLY A 113 -5.52 -1.63 -25.43
C GLY A 113 -6.09 -2.95 -24.91
N LEU A 114 -5.96 -3.23 -23.62
CA LEU A 114 -6.40 -4.48 -23.00
C LEU A 114 -7.86 -4.39 -22.57
N ARG A 115 -8.58 -5.53 -22.64
CA ARG A 115 -9.94 -5.63 -22.12
C ARG A 115 -9.94 -5.34 -20.62
N HIS A 116 -10.94 -4.59 -20.15
CA HIS A 116 -11.07 -4.25 -18.74
C HIS A 116 -10.97 -5.48 -17.82
N ARG A 117 -10.18 -5.34 -16.75
CA ARG A 117 -10.00 -6.31 -15.66
C ARG A 117 -9.84 -5.55 -14.36
N LYS A 118 -10.38 -6.09 -13.26
CA LYS A 118 -10.17 -5.52 -11.92
C LYS A 118 -8.72 -5.71 -11.47
N SER A 119 -8.13 -4.70 -10.83
CA SER A 119 -6.77 -4.79 -10.26
C SER A 119 -6.61 -5.96 -9.27
N TYR A 120 -7.69 -6.33 -8.58
CA TYR A 120 -7.72 -7.48 -7.66
C TYR A 120 -7.36 -8.82 -8.31
N GLN A 121 -7.47 -8.95 -9.64
CA GLN A 121 -7.05 -10.15 -10.35
C GLN A 121 -5.55 -10.41 -10.21
N SER A 122 -4.72 -9.37 -10.06
CA SER A 122 -3.28 -9.54 -9.79
C SER A 122 -3.01 -10.39 -8.55
N ARG A 123 -3.84 -10.24 -7.49
CA ARG A 123 -3.74 -11.04 -6.27
C ARG A 123 -4.11 -12.50 -6.52
N HIS A 124 -5.14 -12.76 -7.32
CA HIS A 124 -5.50 -14.13 -7.70
C HIS A 124 -4.40 -14.79 -8.51
N THR A 125 -3.84 -14.10 -9.49
CA THR A 125 -2.71 -14.62 -10.28
C THR A 125 -1.52 -14.97 -9.39
N TYR A 126 -1.16 -14.09 -8.44
CA TYR A 126 -0.09 -14.38 -7.48
C TYR A 126 -0.38 -15.63 -6.62
N ALA A 127 -1.62 -15.79 -6.15
CA ALA A 127 -2.01 -16.94 -5.33
C ALA A 127 -2.05 -18.26 -6.12
N CYS A 128 -2.28 -18.20 -7.43
CA CYS A 128 -2.34 -19.36 -8.33
C CYS A 128 -0.99 -19.74 -8.95
N TRP A 129 0.06 -18.95 -8.74
CA TRP A 129 1.41 -19.21 -9.25
C TRP A 129 2.28 -20.06 -8.30
N SER A 130 1.67 -20.67 -7.28
CA SER A 130 2.31 -21.62 -6.37
C SER A 130 2.14 -23.06 -6.83
#